data_AF-A0ABD5RPS9-F1
#
_entry.id   AF-A0ABD5RPS9-F1
#
_cell.length_a   1.000
_cell.length_b   1.000
_cell.length_c   1.000
_cell.angle_alpha   90.00
_cell.angle_beta   90.00
_cell.angle_gamma   90.00
#
_symmetry.space_group_name_H-M   'P 1'
#
loop_
_entity.id
_entity.type
_entity.pdbx_description
1 polymer ?
#
loop_
_entity_poly.entity_id
_entity_poly.type
_entity_poly.pdbx_seq_one_letter_code
_entity_poly.pdbx_strand_id
1 'polypeptide(L)'
;MEFTVVEGDVSAQTADALVNAAGTSFRMGSGVAGALRRADRLGCESLAIPALGCGVAGFDLAEGATLVGEAIDAYDPETLATVRFVGYGEEAETIRRAVEPSR
;
A
#
# COMPACT_ATOMS: atom_id res chain seq x y z
N MET A 1 0.36 -9.50 -10.40
CA MET A 1 0.16 -9.48 -8.94
C MET A 1 -1.31 -9.24 -8.65
N GLU A 2 -1.92 -9.94 -7.69
CA GLU A 2 -3.25 -9.60 -7.20
C GLU A 2 -3.17 -8.41 -6.23
N PHE A 3 -3.97 -7.38 -6.46
CA PHE A 3 -4.07 -6.23 -5.57
C PHE A 3 -5.51 -6.07 -5.05
N THR A 4 -5.68 -5.89 -3.75
CA THR A 4 -7.00 -5.75 -3.10
C THR A 4 -7.02 -4.63 -2.06
N VAL A 5 -8.19 -4.02 -1.89
CA VAL A 5 -8.44 -3.04 -0.83
C VAL A 5 -9.21 -3.72 0.30
N VAL A 6 -8.68 -3.67 1.51
CA VAL A 6 -9.20 -4.35 2.70
C VAL A 6 -9.59 -3.30 3.75
N GLU A 7 -10.80 -3.43 4.30
CA GLU A 7 -11.18 -2.68 5.50
C GLU A 7 -10.67 -3.42 6.74
N GLY A 8 -9.86 -2.75 7.57
CA GLY A 8 -9.39 -3.32 8.83
C GLY A 8 -8.07 -2.73 9.33
N ASP A 9 -7.45 -3.45 10.28
CA ASP A 9 -6.13 -3.12 10.80
C ASP A 9 -5.03 -3.83 9.99
N VAL A 10 -4.04 -3.07 9.50
CA VAL A 10 -2.87 -3.62 8.82
C VAL A 10 -2.09 -4.58 9.74
N SER A 11 -2.07 -4.33 11.05
CA SER A 11 -1.37 -5.16 12.04
C SER A 11 -2.02 -6.53 12.24
N ALA A 12 -3.31 -6.65 11.90
CA ALA A 12 -4.09 -7.87 11.98
C ALA A 12 -4.06 -8.68 10.68
N GLN A 13 -3.37 -8.22 9.63
CA GLN A 13 -3.32 -8.94 8.37
C GLN A 13 -2.32 -10.10 8.42
N THR A 14 -2.70 -11.19 7.77
CA THR A 14 -1.78 -12.30 7.50
C THR A 14 -1.10 -12.06 6.15
N ALA A 15 0.20 -11.72 6.19
CA ALA A 15 1.07 -11.56 5.03
C ALA A 15 2.53 -11.82 5.45
N ASP A 16 3.41 -12.10 4.49
CA ASP A 16 4.83 -12.33 4.73
C ASP A 16 5.53 -11.06 5.23
N ALA A 17 5.04 -9.89 4.78
CA ALA A 17 5.50 -8.60 5.24
C ALA A 17 4.34 -7.63 5.48
N LEU A 18 4.45 -6.85 6.56
CA LEU A 18 3.58 -5.72 6.88
C LEU A 18 4.38 -4.42 6.79
N VAL A 19 3.81 -3.40 6.14
CA VAL A 19 4.40 -2.07 6.08
C VAL A 19 3.88 -1.22 7.22
N ASN A 20 4.78 -0.50 7.87
CA ASN A 20 4.41 0.55 8.81
C ASN A 20 4.36 1.91 8.10
N ALA A 21 3.38 2.74 8.45
CA ALA A 21 3.34 4.15 8.08
C ALA A 21 4.33 4.94 8.95
N ALA A 22 5.62 4.91 8.60
CA ALA A 22 6.62 5.73 9.25
C ALA A 22 6.52 7.21 8.80
N GLY A 23 6.80 8.15 9.70
CA GLY A 23 6.53 9.59 9.56
C GLY A 23 7.30 10.34 8.44
N THR A 24 7.24 11.67 8.49
CA THR A 24 7.57 12.64 7.41
C THR A 24 9.04 12.73 6.97
N SER A 25 9.90 11.78 7.36
CA SER A 25 11.26 11.73 6.82
C SER A 25 11.19 11.28 5.36
N PHE A 26 11.16 12.25 4.43
CA PHE A 26 11.18 12.07 2.97
C PHE A 26 12.49 11.43 2.48
N ARG A 27 12.77 10.20 2.93
CA ARG A 27 13.98 9.45 2.56
C ARG A 27 13.78 8.88 1.16
N MET A 28 14.60 9.31 0.21
CA MET A 28 14.63 8.76 -1.15
C MET A 28 14.74 7.22 -1.11
N GLY A 29 13.78 6.53 -1.74
CA GLY A 29 13.67 5.07 -1.73
C GLY A 29 12.75 4.47 -0.66
N SER A 30 12.10 5.29 0.18
CA SER A 30 10.99 4.90 1.08
C SER A 30 9.62 4.99 0.40
N GLY A 31 8.55 4.56 1.08
CA GLY A 31 7.18 4.54 0.55
C GLY A 31 6.83 3.23 -0.15
N VAL A 32 5.72 3.19 -0.89
CA VAL A 32 5.16 1.96 -1.47
C VAL A 32 6.10 1.28 -2.44
N ALA A 33 6.66 2.00 -3.42
CA ALA A 33 7.59 1.43 -4.38
C ALA A 33 8.86 0.85 -3.73
N GLY A 34 9.31 1.45 -2.62
CA GLY A 34 10.40 0.93 -1.79
C GLY A 34 10.02 -0.36 -1.06
N ALA A 35 8.79 -0.42 -0.54
CA ALA A 35 8.26 -1.59 0.15
C ALA A 35 8.06 -2.78 -0.80
N LEU A 36 7.44 -2.56 -1.96
CA LEU A 36 7.26 -3.58 -3.01
C LEU A 36 8.61 -4.19 -3.39
N ARG A 37 9.56 -3.35 -3.82
CA ARG A 37 10.90 -3.79 -4.19
C ARG A 37 11.62 -4.56 -3.08
N ARG A 38 11.43 -4.15 -1.82
CA ARG A 38 12.12 -4.78 -0.70
C ARG A 38 11.50 -6.12 -0.33
N ALA A 39 10.17 -6.21 -0.29
CA ALA A 39 9.47 -7.47 -0.02
C ALA A 39 9.79 -8.50 -1.11
N ASP A 40 9.80 -8.08 -2.37
CA ASP A 40 10.12 -8.95 -3.50
C ASP A 40 11.56 -9.49 -3.44
N ARG A 41 12.53 -8.62 -3.14
CA ARG A 41 13.93 -9.03 -2.91
C ARG A 41 14.12 -9.97 -1.72
N LEU A 42 13.20 -9.96 -0.76
CA LEU A 42 13.21 -10.86 0.38
C LEU A 42 12.48 -12.18 0.09
N GLY A 43 11.90 -12.34 -1.10
CA GLY A 43 11.14 -13.52 -1.49
C GLY A 43 9.76 -13.59 -0.84
N CYS A 44 9.19 -12.46 -0.44
CA CYS A 44 7.82 -12.41 0.09
C CYS A 44 6.82 -12.65 -1.05
N GLU A 45 5.82 -13.49 -0.80
CA GLU A 45 4.72 -13.73 -1.74
C GLU A 45 3.53 -12.81 -1.45
N SER A 46 3.45 -12.25 -0.25
CA SER A 46 2.35 -11.40 0.21
C SER A 46 2.82 -10.18 1.01
N LEU A 47 2.20 -9.03 0.71
CA LEU A 47 2.47 -7.75 1.36
C LEU A 47 1.16 -7.08 1.80
N ALA A 48 1.11 -6.55 3.01
CA ALA A 48 0.04 -5.63 3.42
C ALA A 48 0.59 -4.24 3.72
N ILE A 49 -0.07 -3.22 3.17
CA ILE A 49 0.30 -1.82 3.31
C ILE A 49 -0.87 -1.01 3.89
N PRO A 50 -0.63 -0.07 4.81
CA PRO A 50 -1.68 0.82 5.33
C PRO A 50 -1.90 2.00 4.39
N ALA A 51 -2.99 2.76 4.60
CA ALA A 51 -3.13 4.13 4.12
C ALA A 51 -1.88 4.97 4.48
N LEU A 52 -1.05 5.31 3.50
CA LEU A 52 0.19 6.07 3.70
C LEU A 52 -0.05 7.56 3.46
N GLY A 53 0.50 8.42 4.32
CA GLY A 53 0.52 9.89 4.12
C GLY A 53 -0.74 10.65 4.53
N CYS A 54 -1.84 9.96 4.88
CA CYS A 54 -3.16 10.58 5.02
C CYS A 54 -3.48 11.12 6.43
N GLY A 55 -2.58 10.89 7.39
CA GLY A 55 -2.70 11.40 8.76
C GLY A 55 -1.86 12.67 8.98
N VAL A 56 -0.85 12.57 9.84
CA VAL A 56 -0.01 13.71 10.28
C VAL A 56 0.68 14.46 9.14
N ALA A 57 0.94 13.80 8.00
CA ALA A 57 1.59 14.40 6.85
C ALA A 57 0.67 15.32 6.01
N GLY A 58 -0.65 15.32 6.28
CA GLY A 58 -1.61 16.23 5.65
C GLY A 58 -1.84 15.99 4.16
N PHE A 59 -1.55 14.79 3.67
CA PHE A 59 -1.81 14.41 2.28
C PHE A 59 -3.29 14.08 2.08
N ASP A 60 -3.85 14.43 0.92
CA ASP A 60 -5.20 14.02 0.56
C ASP A 60 -5.25 12.50 0.40
N LEU A 61 -6.24 11.86 1.03
CA LEU A 61 -6.35 10.40 1.05
C LEU A 61 -6.65 9.83 -0.33
N ALA A 62 -7.50 10.49 -1.12
CA ALA A 62 -7.86 10.00 -2.44
C ALA A 62 -6.67 10.12 -3.39
N GLU A 63 -6.01 11.28 -3.42
CA GLU A 63 -4.81 11.49 -4.24
C GLU A 63 -3.68 10.52 -3.86
N GLY A 64 -3.42 10.36 -2.56
CA GLY A 64 -2.44 9.42 -2.04
C GLY A 64 -2.77 7.97 -2.44
N ALA A 65 -4.04 7.57 -2.31
CA ALA A 65 -4.47 6.23 -2.67
C ALA A 65 -4.34 5.95 -4.17
N THR A 66 -4.66 6.91 -5.05
CA THR A 66 -4.46 6.78 -6.50
C THR A 66 -2.98 6.55 -6.82
N LEU A 67 -2.07 7.37 -6.26
CA LEU A 67 -0.63 7.21 -6.48
C LEU A 67 -0.10 5.86 -5.99
N VAL A 68 -0.63 5.36 -4.87
CA VAL A 68 -0.29 4.04 -4.35
C VAL A 68 -0.79 2.94 -5.30
N GLY A 69 -2.02 3.03 -5.79
CA GLY A 69 -2.57 2.09 -6.77
C GLY A 69 -1.73 2.03 -8.04
N GLU A 70 -1.42 3.18 -8.62
CA GLU A 70 -0.55 3.28 -9.81
C GLU A 70 0.83 2.67 -9.58
N ALA A 71 1.43 2.89 -8.41
CA ALA A 71 2.72 2.31 -8.07
C ALA A 71 2.67 0.77 -7.93
N ILE A 72 1.55 0.23 -7.45
CA ILE A 72 1.33 -1.22 -7.35
C ILE A 72 1.11 -1.82 -8.74
N ASP A 73 0.29 -1.20 -9.57
CA ASP A 73 -0.03 -1.69 -10.92
C ASP A 73 1.17 -1.60 -11.87
N ALA A 74 2.03 -0.59 -11.71
CA ALA A 74 3.26 -0.44 -12.49
C ALA A 74 4.41 -1.34 -12.02
N TYR A 75 4.29 -2.01 -10.88
CA TYR A 75 5.34 -2.87 -10.34
C TYR A 75 5.32 -4.25 -11.00
N ASP A 76 6.47 -4.68 -11.54
CA ASP A 76 6.67 -6.00 -12.13
C ASP A 76 7.32 -6.93 -11.07
N PRO A 77 6.56 -7.84 -10.43
CA PRO A 77 7.07 -8.65 -9.32
C PRO A 77 7.81 -9.91 -9.78
N GLU A 78 8.86 -10.27 -9.05
CA GLU A 78 9.55 -11.57 -9.20
C GLU A 78 8.90 -12.67 -8.35
N THR A 79 8.48 -12.34 -7.12
CA THR A 79 7.96 -13.26 -6.09
C THR A 79 6.63 -12.79 -5.48
N LEU A 80 6.39 -11.48 -5.42
CA LEU A 80 5.16 -10.93 -4.86
C LEU A 80 3.93 -11.33 -5.69
N ALA A 81 3.09 -12.18 -5.10
CA ALA A 81 1.83 -12.62 -5.68
C ALA A 81 0.66 -11.74 -5.26
N THR A 82 0.66 -11.22 -4.02
CA THR A 82 -0.47 -10.47 -3.46
C THR A 82 -0.06 -9.18 -2.74
N VAL A 83 -0.84 -8.12 -2.93
CA VAL A 83 -0.75 -6.86 -2.17
C VAL A 83 -2.12 -6.49 -1.62
N ARG A 84 -2.20 -6.24 -0.31
CA ARG A 84 -3.40 -5.75 0.38
C ARG A 84 -3.18 -4.30 0.81
N PHE A 85 -4.04 -3.39 0.35
CA PHE A 85 -4.05 -2.01 0.78
C PHE A 85 -5.15 -1.82 1.82
N VAL A 86 -4.74 -1.53 3.05
CA VAL A 86 -5.58 -1.65 4.25
C VAL A 86 -5.90 -0.25 4.79
N GLY A 87 -7.18 0.02 5.00
CA GLY A 87 -7.67 1.25 5.62
C GLY A 87 -8.78 0.96 6.64
N TYR A 88 -9.05 1.91 7.54
CA TYR A 88 -10.13 1.76 8.53
C TYR A 88 -11.42 2.43 8.06
N GLY A 89 -12.55 1.73 8.17
CA GLY A 89 -13.88 2.30 7.97
C GLY A 89 -14.00 3.10 6.66
N GLU A 90 -14.33 4.39 6.76
CA GLU A 90 -14.47 5.28 5.60
C GLU A 90 -13.19 5.42 4.77
N GLU A 91 -12.00 5.27 5.37
CA GLU A 91 -10.75 5.32 4.62
C GLU A 91 -10.67 4.22 3.57
N ALA A 92 -11.11 2.99 3.92
CA ALA A 92 -11.10 1.86 2.99
C ALA A 92 -12.02 2.12 1.79
N GLU A 93 -13.15 2.78 2.01
CA GLU A 93 -14.06 3.17 0.95
C GLU A 93 -13.48 4.26 0.05
N THR A 94 -12.84 5.29 0.63
CA THR A 94 -12.12 6.31 -0.14
C THR A 94 -11.01 5.69 -0.98
N ILE A 95 -10.20 4.81 -0.39
CA ILE A 95 -9.13 4.08 -1.11
C ILE A 95 -9.73 3.29 -2.27
N ARG A 96 -10.79 2.52 -2.03
CA ARG A 96 -11.43 1.69 -3.07
C ARG A 96 -11.86 2.53 -4.26
N ARG A 97 -12.56 3.64 -4.01
CA ARG A 97 -12.98 4.58 -5.06
C ARG A 97 -11.83 5.26 -5.78
N ALA A 98 -10.71 5.50 -5.10
CA ALA A 98 -9.56 6.17 -5.67
C ALA A 98 -8.70 5.25 -6.57
N VAL A 99 -8.72 3.93 -6.34
CA VAL A 99 -7.95 2.96 -7.12
C VAL A 99 -8.76 2.23 -8.20
N GLU A 100 -10.09 2.26 -8.13
CA GLU A 100 -10.97 1.76 -9.21
C GLU A 100 -10.78 2.46 -10.57
N PRO A 101 -10.58 3.79 -10.67
CA PRO A 101 -10.40 4.48 -11.96
C PRO A 101 -9.11 4.11 -12.68
N SER A 102 -8.12 3.57 -11.94
CA SER A 102 -6.80 3.19 -12.46
C SER A 102 -6.72 1.72 -12.91
N ARG A 103 -7.79 0.95 -12.75
CA ARG A 103 -7.85 -0.51 -13.00
C ARG A 103 -8.71 -0.91 -14.19
#